data_AF-A0A242C0J9-F1
#
_entry.id   AF-A0A242C0J9-F1
#
_cell.length_a   1.000
_cell.length_b   1.000
_cell.length_c   1.000
_cell.angle_alpha   90.00
_cell.angle_beta   90.00
_cell.angle_gamma   90.00
#
_symmetry.space_group_name_H-M   'P 1'
#
loop_
_entity.id
_entity.type
_entity.pdbx_description
1 polymer ?
#
loop_
_entity_poly.entity_id
_entity_poly.type
_entity_poly.pdbx_seq_one_letter_code
_entity_poly.pdbx_strand_id
1 'polypeptide(L)'
;MKPYQEFTLSDYQQGYVATPTDYCCVFCQETFDKEEIYPIDGAFFTAKKRMMQHITEHHGASRNRFIRIVDFTQRTNRLIRKPTGDFTTVCPRC
;
A
#
# COMPACT_ATOMS: atom_id res chain seq x y z
N MET A 1 -14.93 -11.84 15.84
CA MET A 1 -14.60 -10.66 15.01
C MET A 1 -13.09 -10.72 14.75
N LYS A 2 -12.63 -10.88 13.51
CA LYS A 2 -11.18 -10.83 13.22
C LYS A 2 -10.69 -9.40 13.48
N PRO A 3 -9.53 -9.19 14.13
CA PRO A 3 -8.99 -7.85 14.37
C PRO A 3 -8.77 -7.14 13.02
N TYR A 4 -9.13 -5.86 12.96
CA TYR A 4 -8.79 -5.02 11.80
C TYR A 4 -7.26 -4.82 11.79
N GLN A 5 -6.62 -5.17 10.68
CA GLN A 5 -5.20 -4.90 10.47
C GLN A 5 -5.07 -3.46 9.94
N GLU A 6 -4.24 -2.65 10.60
CA GLU A 6 -3.92 -1.30 10.14
C GLU A 6 -2.78 -1.37 9.13
N PHE A 7 -3.09 -1.03 7.87
CA PHE A 7 -2.11 -0.93 6.79
C PHE A 7 -1.92 0.54 6.41
N THR A 8 -0.69 0.94 6.13
CA THR A 8 -0.38 2.28 5.63
C THR A 8 -0.76 2.41 4.16
N LEU A 9 -0.87 3.64 3.66
CA LEU A 9 -1.06 3.87 2.21
C LEU A 9 0.07 3.25 1.37
N SER A 10 1.29 3.26 1.89
CA SER A 10 2.46 2.64 1.23
C SER A 10 2.28 1.13 1.11
N ASP A 11 1.74 0.48 2.14
CA ASP A 11 1.50 -0.97 2.12
C ASP A 11 0.48 -1.35 1.05
N TYR A 12 -0.57 -0.54 0.86
CA TYR A 12 -1.53 -0.74 -0.22
C TYR A 12 -0.95 -0.43 -1.61
N GLN A 13 -0.04 0.54 -1.75
CA GLN A 13 0.66 0.80 -3.01
C GLN A 13 1.59 -0.37 -3.38
N GLN A 14 2.29 -0.94 -2.40
CA GLN A 14 3.13 -2.12 -2.56
C GLN A 14 2.30 -3.41 -2.77
N GLY A 15 1.13 -3.48 -2.12
CA GLY A 15 0.19 -4.61 -2.18
C GLY A 15 0.49 -5.74 -1.19
N TYR A 16 1.53 -5.63 -0.37
CA TYR A 16 1.87 -6.59 0.68
C TYR A 16 2.71 -5.93 1.79
N VAL A 17 2.66 -6.52 3.00
CA VAL A 17 3.56 -6.21 4.11
C VAL A 17 4.60 -7.32 4.23
N ALA A 18 5.85 -6.96 4.48
CA ALA A 18 6.92 -7.92 4.77
C ALA A 18 7.14 -8.00 6.28
N THR A 19 6.97 -9.18 6.87
CA THR A 19 7.43 -9.47 8.24
C THR A 19 8.85 -10.04 8.16
N PRO A 20 9.51 -10.39 9.28
CA PRO A 20 10.81 -11.07 9.23
C PRO A 20 10.75 -12.40 8.46
N THR A 21 9.69 -13.17 8.66
CA THR A 21 9.50 -14.54 8.15
C THR A 21 8.67 -14.61 6.88
N ASP A 22 7.76 -13.67 6.65
CA ASP A 22 6.72 -13.81 5.64
C ASP A 22 6.52 -12.55 4.77
N TYR A 23 5.82 -12.76 3.67
CA TYR A 23 5.10 -11.71 2.96
C TYR A 23 3.59 -11.92 3.14
N CYS A 24 2.86 -10.88 3.57
CA CYS A 24 1.42 -10.92 3.79
C CYS A 24 0.68 -10.00 2.82
N CYS A 25 -0.30 -10.53 2.10
CA CYS A 25 -1.09 -9.76 1.14
C CYS A 25 -2.07 -8.85 1.87
N VAL A 26 -2.04 -7.55 1.58
CA VAL A 26 -2.94 -6.58 2.24
C VAL A 26 -4.40 -6.70 1.78
N PHE A 27 -4.65 -7.36 0.64
CA PHE A 27 -5.98 -7.49 0.07
C PHE A 27 -6.75 -8.72 0.57
N CYS A 28 -6.05 -9.83 0.83
CA CYS A 28 -6.67 -11.12 1.18
C CYS A 28 -6.04 -11.83 2.39
N GLN A 29 -4.96 -11.28 2.96
CA GLN A 29 -4.22 -11.84 4.10
C GLN A 29 -3.53 -13.19 3.81
N GLU A 30 -3.41 -13.59 2.55
CA GLU A 30 -2.59 -14.74 2.18
C GLU A 30 -1.11 -14.46 2.45
N THR A 31 -0.41 -15.46 3.01
CA THR A 31 0.99 -15.35 3.44
C THR A 31 1.89 -16.30 2.67
N PHE A 32 3.11 -15.85 2.38
CA PHE A 32 4.17 -16.67 1.80
C PHE A 32 5.42 -16.59 2.68
N ASP A 33 5.86 -17.72 3.20
CA ASP A 33 7.04 -17.89 4.04
C ASP A 33 8.31 -17.72 3.19
N LYS A 34 9.27 -16.93 3.67
CA LYS A 34 10.51 -16.60 2.95
C LYS A 34 11.49 -17.76 2.85
N GLU A 35 11.39 -18.75 3.74
CA GLU A 35 12.23 -19.95 3.71
C GLU A 35 11.69 -21.00 2.74
N GLU A 36 10.44 -20.85 2.28
CA GLU A 36 9.83 -21.73 1.30
C GLU A 36 10.17 -21.35 -0.14
N ILE A 37 10.29 -22.38 -0.98
CA ILE A 37 10.43 -22.26 -2.43
C ILE A 37 9.13 -22.74 -3.07
N TYR A 38 8.53 -21.89 -3.90
CA TYR A 38 7.23 -22.12 -4.48
C TYR A 38 7.35 -22.62 -5.93
N PRO A 39 6.94 -23.87 -6.23
CA PRO A 39 6.90 -24.38 -7.60
C PRO A 39 5.62 -23.92 -8.31
N ILE A 40 5.77 -23.22 -9.44
CA ILE A 40 4.67 -22.82 -10.32
C ILE A 40 5.07 -23.09 -11.76
N ASP A 41 4.24 -23.85 -12.48
CA ASP A 41 4.43 -24.18 -13.91
C ASP A 41 5.86 -24.67 -14.26
N GLY A 42 6.43 -25.49 -13.37
CA GLY A 42 7.79 -26.04 -13.56
C GLY A 42 8.93 -25.05 -13.26
N ALA A 43 8.64 -23.84 -12.82
CA ALA A 43 9.62 -22.87 -12.34
C ALA A 43 9.53 -22.72 -10.81
N PHE A 44 10.68 -22.42 -10.19
CA PHE A 44 10.78 -22.21 -8.74
C PHE A 44 10.90 -20.72 -8.43
N PHE A 45 10.09 -20.26 -7.48
CA PHE A 45 9.98 -18.85 -7.12
C PHE A 45 10.30 -18.65 -5.65
N THR A 46 10.99 -17.55 -5.35
CA THR A 46 11.10 -17.05 -3.98
C THR A 46 9.75 -16.55 -3.50
N ALA A 47 9.52 -16.55 -2.19
CA ALA A 47 8.30 -16.02 -1.57
C ALA A 47 7.92 -14.62 -2.06
N LYS A 48 8.91 -13.74 -2.25
CA LYS A 48 8.69 -12.38 -2.78
C LYS A 48 8.10 -12.42 -4.19
N LYS A 49 8.67 -13.23 -5.07
CA LYS A 49 8.23 -13.34 -6.47
C LYS A 49 6.86 -14.02 -6.54
N ARG A 50 6.62 -15.03 -5.69
CA ARG A 50 5.32 -15.68 -5.50
C ARG A 50 4.24 -14.69 -5.06
N MET A 51 4.54 -13.83 -4.08
CA MET A 51 3.63 -12.77 -3.62
C MET A 51 3.26 -11.80 -4.75
N MET A 52 4.24 -11.32 -5.51
CA MET A 52 3.98 -10.43 -6.64
C MET A 52 3.08 -11.08 -7.71
N GLN A 53 3.28 -12.37 -7.96
CA GLN A 53 2.47 -13.15 -8.88
C GLN A 53 1.04 -13.33 -8.33
N HIS A 54 0.90 -13.69 -7.06
CA HIS A 54 -0.40 -13.78 -6.36
C HIS A 54 -1.20 -12.48 -6.50
N ILE A 55 -0.58 -11.33 -6.20
CA ILE A 55 -1.24 -10.02 -6.33
C ILE A 55 -1.67 -9.75 -7.77
N THR A 56 -0.86 -10.16 -8.75
CA THR A 56 -1.17 -9.93 -10.16
C THR A 56 -2.33 -10.81 -10.63
N GLU A 57 -2.35 -12.08 -10.25
CA GLU A 57 -3.36 -13.07 -10.64
C GLU A 57 -4.71 -12.85 -9.94
N HIS A 58 -4.68 -12.58 -8.63
CA HIS A 58 -5.90 -12.50 -7.81
C HIS A 58 -6.40 -11.06 -7.61
N HIS A 59 -5.53 -10.06 -7.74
CA HIS A 59 -5.84 -8.66 -7.38
C HIS A 59 -5.43 -7.64 -8.45
N GLY A 60 -4.95 -8.06 -9.63
CA GLY A 60 -4.36 -7.16 -10.63
C GLY A 60 -5.23 -5.97 -11.03
N ALA A 61 -6.55 -6.19 -11.22
CA ALA A 61 -7.50 -5.12 -11.54
C ALA A 61 -7.74 -4.17 -10.35
N SER A 62 -7.85 -4.72 -9.14
CA SER A 62 -8.06 -3.98 -7.90
C SER A 62 -6.86 -3.13 -7.53
N ARG A 63 -5.64 -3.68 -7.66
CA ARG A 63 -4.37 -2.97 -7.45
C ARG A 63 -4.24 -1.78 -8.39
N ASN A 64 -4.44 -1.99 -9.70
CA ASN A 64 -4.28 -0.93 -10.69
C ASN A 64 -5.30 0.19 -10.50
N ARG A 65 -6.53 -0.11 -10.07
CA ARG A 65 -7.54 0.91 -9.76
C ARG A 65 -7.15 1.72 -8.51
N PHE A 66 -6.66 1.06 -7.47
CA PHE A 66 -6.25 1.72 -6.24
C PHE A 66 -5.07 2.69 -6.47
N ILE A 67 -4.02 2.24 -7.15
CA ILE A 67 -2.85 3.08 -7.47
C ILE A 67 -3.27 4.35 -8.23
N ARG A 68 -4.17 4.24 -9.22
CA ARG A 68 -4.66 5.40 -9.98
C ARG A 68 -5.38 6.44 -9.10
N ILE A 69 -6.15 5.99 -8.11
CA ILE A 69 -6.86 6.89 -7.19
C ILE A 69 -5.87 7.59 -6.25
N VAL A 70 -4.91 6.85 -5.69
CA VAL A 70 -3.92 7.38 -4.75
C VAL A 70 -2.94 8.33 -5.44
N ASP A 71 -2.53 8.06 -6.68
CA ASP A 71 -1.66 8.94 -7.44
C ASP A 71 -2.36 10.24 -7.87
N PHE A 72 -3.66 10.16 -8.17
CA PHE A 72 -4.45 11.33 -8.53
C PHE A 72 -4.60 12.30 -7.34
N THR A 73 -4.93 11.78 -6.15
CA THR A 73 -5.11 12.61 -4.95
C THR A 73 -3.82 13.29 -4.50
N GLN A 74 -2.66 12.63 -4.64
CA GLN A 74 -1.36 13.26 -4.35
C GLN A 74 -1.03 14.41 -5.32
N ARG A 75 -1.39 14.29 -6.61
CA ARG A 75 -1.15 15.34 -7.61
C ARG A 75 -2.01 16.59 -7.38
N THR A 76 -3.27 16.43 -6.98
CA THR A 76 -4.15 17.57 -6.72
C THR A 76 -3.80 18.30 -5.42
N ASN A 77 -3.22 17.60 -4.43
CA ASN A 77 -2.89 18.19 -3.13
C ASN A 77 -1.68 19.16 -3.17
N ARG A 78 -0.84 19.10 -4.22
CA ARG A 78 0.28 20.03 -4.42
C ARG A 78 -0.16 21.45 -4.84
N LEU A 79 -1.36 21.60 -5.40
CA LEU A 79 -1.90 22.89 -5.85
C LEU A 79 -2.72 23.62 -4.76
N ILE A 80 -2.89 23.01 -3.58
CA ILE A 80 -3.60 23.59 -2.42
C ILE A 80 -2.62 23.97 -1.30
N ARG A 81 -1.46 24.52 -1.66
CA ARG A 81 -0.62 25.27 -0.71
C ARG A 81 -0.32 26.63 -1.35
N LYS A 82 -1.26 27.58 -1.25
CA LYS A 82 -0.90 28.99 -1.43
C LYS A 82 -0.02 29.39 -0.24
N PRO A 83 1.03 30.20 -0.45
CA PRO A 83 1.81 30.74 0.65
C PRO A 83 0.90 31.66 1.45
N THR A 84 0.77 31.41 2.74
CA THR A 84 0.15 32.35 3.67
C THR A 84 1.07 33.56 3.77
N GLY A 85 0.81 34.54 2.90
CA GLY A 85 1.30 35.89 3.04
C GLY A 85 0.45 36.64 4.05
N ASP A 86 1.18 37.25 4.97
CA ASP A 86 0.96 38.51 5.64
C ASP A 86 0.17 38.57 6.95
N PHE A 87 0.82 39.29 7.85
CA PHE A 87 0.50 39.55 9.24
C PHE A 87 -0.71 40.49 9.33
N THR A 88 -1.49 40.32 10.41
CA THR A 88 -2.54 41.19 11.02
C THR A 88 -3.75 40.30 11.32
N THR A 89 -4.14 40.04 12.57
CA THR A 89 -4.78 41.01 13.46
C THR A 89 -5.04 40.34 14.83
N VAL A 90 -4.48 40.97 15.88
CA VAL A 90 -5.00 41.22 17.24
C VAL A 90 -5.74 40.10 18.00
N CYS A 91 -5.14 39.71 19.14
CA CYS A 91 -5.74 38.95 20.24
C CYS A 91 -6.71 39.86 21.04
N PRO A 92 -7.96 39.44 21.37
CA PRO A 92 -8.88 40.28 22.10
C PRO A 92 -8.56 40.23 23.61
N ARG A 93 -8.16 41.37 24.16
CA ARG A 93 -8.30 41.69 25.59
C ARG A 93 -9.65 42.41 25.76
N CYS A 94 -10.63 41.70 26.29
CA CYS A 94 -11.73 42.20 27.13
C CYS A 94 -12.28 41.03 27.93
#